data_AF-A0A316PXR3-F1
#
_entry.id   AF-A0A316PXR3-F1
#
_cell.length_a   1.000
_cell.length_b   1.000
_cell.length_c   1.000
_cell.angle_alpha   90.00
_cell.angle_beta   90.00
_cell.angle_gamma   90.00
#
_symmetry.space_group_name_H-M   'P 1'
#
loop_
_entity.id
_entity.type
_entity.pdbx_description
1 polymer ?
#
loop_
_entity_poly.entity_id
_entity_poly.type
_entity_poly.pdbx_seq_one_letter_code
_entity_poly.pdbx_strand_id
1 'polypeptide(L)'
;MEKSSFFNSVSGDRKYKAEDWASYFASFIGNGVFPLPSTGLQVVAGNGMQVTVKAGKAWINGYFYNNTSDLSLTLATADGVLNRIDRVVVRWDLTNRLISVKVKSSSPSASPTAPNIERDADIYELALADIYIGAGVTSITGSKITDKRLDTSVCGVVAAVVDQIDTEAFNAQLEAWFTEYQSNSAAEYNSLVSYMNSLKLQGNTQYDALEEYFADFKTQAQTDFDTWFAGLQDVLDENTAGNLLNMITALSARVDLIEAVVFNDITENPFLILFDDLSGVNTTGVWNESLQRIEC
;
A
#
# COMPACT_ATOMS: atom_id res chain seq x y z
N MET A 1 -58.83 -21.91 18.22
CA MET A 1 -59.34 -22.05 19.61
C MET A 1 -58.99 -20.77 20.33
N GLU A 2 -59.98 -20.11 20.94
CA GLU A 2 -59.79 -18.83 21.64
C GLU A 2 -59.41 -19.09 23.10
N LYS A 3 -58.56 -18.22 23.67
CA LYS A 3 -58.07 -18.35 25.05
C LYS A 3 -58.03 -16.97 25.72
N SER A 4 -58.50 -16.91 26.97
CA SER A 4 -58.54 -15.67 27.76
C SER A 4 -57.90 -15.88 29.13
N SER A 5 -56.94 -15.02 29.49
CA SER A 5 -56.18 -15.03 30.75
C SER A 5 -55.83 -13.58 31.12
N PHE A 6 -55.72 -13.17 32.39
CA PHE A 6 -55.92 -13.96 33.61
C PHE A 6 -57.23 -13.58 34.33
N PHE A 7 -57.96 -14.58 34.79
CA PHE A 7 -59.15 -14.47 35.63
C PHE A 7 -58.98 -15.24 36.94
N ASN A 8 -59.64 -14.77 37.99
CA ASN A 8 -59.72 -15.47 39.28
C ASN A 8 -60.36 -16.84 39.11
N SER A 9 -59.82 -17.84 39.83
CA SER A 9 -60.44 -19.16 39.85
C SER A 9 -61.69 -19.16 40.73
N VAL A 10 -62.72 -19.88 40.28
CA VAL A 10 -63.90 -20.22 41.06
C VAL A 10 -63.87 -21.73 41.30
N SER A 11 -63.76 -22.14 42.56
CA SER A 11 -63.69 -23.56 42.94
C SER A 11 -62.54 -24.37 42.31
N GLY A 12 -61.43 -23.71 41.94
CA GLY A 12 -60.23 -24.39 41.41
C GLY A 12 -60.27 -24.75 39.93
N ASP A 13 -61.25 -24.23 39.19
CA ASP A 13 -61.47 -24.43 37.75
C ASP A 13 -60.35 -23.87 36.85
N ARG A 14 -59.60 -22.86 37.32
CA ARG A 14 -58.56 -22.17 36.55
C ARG A 14 -57.17 -22.55 37.06
N LYS A 15 -56.38 -23.19 36.18
CA LYS A 15 -54.95 -23.43 36.36
C LYS A 15 -54.22 -22.94 35.12
N TYR A 16 -53.20 -22.11 35.30
CA TYR A 16 -52.37 -21.60 34.22
C TYR A 16 -51.07 -22.39 34.18
N LYS A 17 -50.65 -22.76 32.97
CA LYS A 17 -49.36 -23.43 32.79
C LYS A 17 -48.23 -22.41 32.66
N ALA A 18 -46.98 -22.89 32.74
CA ALA A 18 -45.82 -22.03 32.51
C ALA A 18 -45.83 -21.41 31.11
N GLU A 19 -46.33 -22.15 30.12
CA GLU A 19 -46.46 -21.69 28.73
C GLU A 19 -47.49 -20.55 28.59
N ASP A 20 -48.50 -20.51 29.46
CA ASP A 20 -49.52 -19.43 29.45
C ASP A 20 -48.92 -18.12 29.94
N TRP A 21 -48.06 -18.19 30.95
CA TRP A 21 -47.28 -17.05 31.43
C TRP A 21 -46.22 -16.62 30.42
N ALA A 22 -45.48 -17.57 29.84
CA ALA A 22 -44.47 -17.28 28.83
C ALA A 22 -45.11 -16.58 27.62
N SER A 23 -46.24 -17.10 27.10
CA SER A 23 -46.97 -16.47 26.00
C SER A 23 -47.49 -15.08 26.35
N TYR A 24 -47.94 -14.86 27.59
CA TYR A 24 -48.37 -13.53 28.04
C TYR A 24 -47.19 -12.54 28.09
N PHE A 25 -46.06 -12.90 28.69
CA PHE A 25 -44.89 -12.02 28.73
C PHE A 25 -44.27 -11.78 27.35
N ALA A 26 -44.26 -12.80 26.48
CA ALA A 26 -43.77 -12.67 25.12
C ALA A 26 -44.60 -11.71 24.26
N SER A 27 -45.81 -11.34 24.67
CA SER A 27 -46.62 -10.37 23.93
C SER A 27 -46.13 -8.93 24.09
N PHE A 28 -45.26 -8.64 25.06
CA PHE A 28 -44.73 -7.28 25.30
C PHE A 28 -43.23 -7.22 25.65
N ILE A 29 -42.57 -8.38 25.87
CA ILE A 29 -41.11 -8.47 26.05
C ILE A 29 -40.52 -9.30 24.92
N GLY A 30 -39.76 -8.65 24.05
CA GLY A 30 -39.03 -9.30 22.96
C GLY A 30 -37.84 -10.14 23.43
N ASN A 31 -37.38 -11.03 22.54
CA ASN A 31 -36.19 -11.84 22.78
C ASN A 31 -34.92 -10.98 22.78
N GLY A 32 -34.02 -11.22 23.71
CA GLY A 32 -32.72 -10.53 23.74
C GLY A 32 -32.00 -10.59 25.09
N VAL A 33 -30.86 -9.91 25.14
CA VAL A 33 -30.11 -9.65 26.38
C VAL A 33 -30.58 -8.32 26.99
N PHE A 34 -30.67 -8.24 28.31
CA PHE A 34 -31.02 -6.97 28.96
C PHE A 34 -29.85 -5.99 28.83
N PRO A 35 -30.09 -4.73 28.41
CA PRO A 35 -29.04 -3.74 28.20
C PRO A 35 -28.43 -3.19 29.51
N LEU A 36 -29.00 -3.56 30.65
CA LEU A 36 -28.71 -3.01 31.98
C LEU A 36 -28.34 -4.13 32.97
N PRO A 37 -27.13 -4.10 33.57
CA PRO A 37 -26.00 -3.24 33.17
C PRO A 37 -25.53 -3.57 31.75
N SER A 38 -24.85 -2.64 31.09
CA SER A 38 -24.26 -2.82 29.76
C SER A 38 -23.30 -4.01 29.63
N THR A 39 -22.68 -4.41 30.74
CA THR A 39 -21.82 -5.59 30.87
C THR A 39 -22.62 -6.89 31.01
N GLY A 40 -23.96 -6.81 31.06
CA GLY A 40 -24.87 -7.94 31.21
C GLY A 40 -24.62 -9.03 30.17
N LEU A 41 -24.23 -10.21 30.64
CA LEU A 41 -23.88 -11.36 29.79
C LEU A 41 -22.75 -11.10 28.79
N GLN A 42 -21.90 -10.08 29.03
CA GLN A 42 -20.72 -9.85 28.23
C GLN A 42 -19.75 -11.03 28.37
N VAL A 43 -19.18 -11.47 27.24
CA VAL A 43 -18.12 -12.48 27.23
C VAL A 43 -16.76 -11.77 27.24
N VAL A 44 -15.92 -12.08 28.22
CA VAL A 44 -14.56 -11.54 28.35
C VAL A 44 -13.53 -12.66 28.43
N ALA A 45 -12.27 -12.34 28.13
CA ALA A 45 -11.18 -13.30 28.27
C ALA A 45 -10.99 -13.72 29.73
N GLY A 46 -10.79 -15.02 29.95
CA GLY A 46 -10.40 -15.59 31.24
C GLY A 46 -8.93 -16.01 31.25
N ASN A 47 -8.58 -16.95 32.13
CA ASN A 47 -7.22 -17.48 32.22
C ASN A 47 -7.02 -18.68 31.29
N GLY A 48 -6.00 -18.60 30.42
CA GLY A 48 -5.69 -19.68 29.47
C GLY A 48 -6.82 -19.88 28.45
N MET A 49 -7.19 -21.13 28.19
CA MET A 49 -8.30 -21.48 27.30
C MET A 49 -9.67 -21.36 28.00
N GLN A 50 -9.92 -20.21 28.64
CA GLN A 50 -11.19 -19.90 29.29
C GLN A 50 -11.71 -18.54 28.87
N VAL A 51 -13.04 -18.42 28.87
CA VAL A 51 -13.75 -17.14 28.80
C VAL A 51 -14.71 -17.03 29.96
N THR A 52 -14.98 -15.81 30.38
CA THR A 52 -15.92 -15.53 31.47
C THR A 52 -17.13 -14.81 30.90
N VAL A 53 -18.32 -15.33 31.18
CA VAL A 53 -19.58 -14.63 30.92
C VAL A 53 -19.98 -13.88 32.17
N LYS A 54 -20.09 -12.55 32.06
CA LYS A 54 -20.45 -11.69 33.18
C LYS A 54 -21.88 -11.96 33.67
N ALA A 55 -22.13 -11.61 34.93
CA ALA A 55 -23.49 -11.63 35.48
C ALA A 55 -24.42 -10.79 34.59
N GLY A 56 -25.66 -11.22 34.42
CA GLY A 56 -26.60 -10.56 33.51
C GLY A 56 -27.85 -11.39 33.23
N LYS A 57 -28.74 -10.82 32.44
CA LYS A 57 -30.08 -11.37 32.20
C LYS A 57 -30.37 -11.49 30.72
N ALA A 58 -31.16 -12.50 30.35
CA ALA A 58 -31.72 -12.63 29.01
C ALA A 58 -33.20 -12.99 29.08
N TRP A 59 -33.93 -12.67 28.03
CA TRP A 59 -35.32 -13.04 27.83
C TRP A 59 -35.46 -13.81 26.52
N ILE A 60 -36.05 -15.01 26.57
CA ILE A 60 -36.22 -15.86 25.39
C ILE A 60 -37.60 -16.50 25.44
N ASN A 61 -38.44 -16.20 24.44
CA ASN A 61 -39.79 -16.74 24.24
C ASN A 61 -40.69 -16.65 25.48
N GLY A 62 -40.58 -15.56 26.26
CA GLY A 62 -41.36 -15.39 27.49
C GLY A 62 -40.72 -15.98 28.75
N TYR A 63 -39.55 -16.61 28.63
CA TYR A 63 -38.82 -17.22 29.73
C TYR A 63 -37.61 -16.37 30.13
N PHE A 64 -37.37 -16.29 31.44
CA PHE A 64 -36.33 -15.47 32.03
C PHE A 64 -35.07 -16.28 32.33
N TYR A 65 -33.92 -15.72 31.96
CA TYR A 65 -32.59 -16.21 32.35
C TYR A 65 -31.87 -15.18 33.19
N ASN A 66 -31.20 -15.63 34.25
CA ASN A 66 -30.39 -14.80 35.12
C ASN A 66 -29.09 -15.52 35.49
N ASN A 67 -27.98 -15.03 34.97
CA ASN A 67 -26.65 -15.39 35.43
C ASN A 67 -26.28 -14.50 36.61
N THR A 68 -26.29 -15.04 37.83
CA THR A 68 -26.15 -14.25 39.06
C THR A 68 -24.72 -13.87 39.41
N SER A 69 -23.73 -14.51 38.80
CA SER A 69 -22.31 -14.26 39.01
C SER A 69 -21.50 -14.56 37.75
N ASP A 70 -20.26 -14.10 37.70
CA ASP A 70 -19.34 -14.43 36.61
C ASP A 70 -19.22 -15.95 36.42
N LEU A 71 -19.49 -16.40 35.19
CA LEU A 71 -19.51 -17.80 34.80
C LEU A 71 -18.29 -18.10 33.93
N SER A 72 -17.33 -18.87 34.45
CA SER A 72 -16.18 -19.33 33.68
C SER A 72 -16.56 -20.50 32.78
N LEU A 73 -16.19 -20.42 31.51
CA LEU A 73 -16.37 -21.45 30.50
C LEU A 73 -15.01 -21.89 29.97
N THR A 74 -14.72 -23.18 30.09
CA THR A 74 -13.51 -23.78 29.51
C THR A 74 -13.76 -24.11 28.04
N LEU A 75 -12.92 -23.56 27.18
CA LEU A 75 -12.89 -23.91 25.76
C LEU A 75 -12.06 -25.16 25.55
N ALA A 76 -12.39 -25.93 24.52
CA ALA A 76 -11.56 -27.08 24.15
C ALA A 76 -10.14 -26.62 23.76
N THR A 77 -9.14 -27.50 23.89
CA THR A 77 -7.77 -27.21 23.44
C THR A 77 -7.75 -26.82 21.96
N ALA A 78 -6.91 -25.86 21.59
CA ALA A 78 -6.74 -25.46 20.19
C ALA A 78 -6.19 -26.62 19.36
N ASP A 79 -6.57 -26.67 18.09
CA ASP A 79 -5.92 -27.57 17.14
C ASP A 79 -4.49 -27.08 16.85
N GLY A 80 -3.55 -27.99 16.64
CA GLY A 80 -2.14 -27.62 16.43
C GLY A 80 -1.85 -26.95 15.09
N VAL A 81 -2.76 -27.07 14.11
CA VAL A 81 -2.54 -26.68 12.71
C VAL A 81 -3.65 -25.78 12.17
N LEU A 82 -4.90 -26.04 12.55
CA LEU A 82 -6.08 -25.36 12.00
C LEU A 82 -6.74 -24.40 12.99
N ASN A 83 -7.45 -23.41 12.47
CA ASN A 83 -8.19 -22.42 13.25
C ASN A 83 -9.64 -22.89 13.45
N ARG A 84 -10.34 -22.35 14.46
CA ARG A 84 -11.79 -22.53 14.61
C ARG A 84 -12.45 -21.31 15.25
N ILE A 85 -13.78 -21.26 15.18
CA ILE A 85 -14.57 -20.27 15.90
C ILE A 85 -15.48 -20.99 16.89
N ASP A 86 -15.38 -20.60 18.16
CA ASP A 86 -16.27 -21.04 19.22
C ASP A 86 -17.29 -19.91 19.49
N ARG A 87 -18.58 -20.22 19.38
CA ARG A 87 -19.69 -19.28 19.64
C ARG A 87 -20.29 -19.55 21.01
N VAL A 88 -20.35 -18.51 21.85
CA VAL A 88 -21.02 -18.55 23.15
C VAL A 88 -22.47 -18.12 22.97
N VAL A 89 -23.42 -18.94 23.41
CA VAL A 89 -24.86 -18.68 23.29
C VAL A 89 -25.56 -18.81 24.64
N VAL A 90 -26.64 -18.06 24.82
CA VAL A 90 -27.67 -18.41 25.80
C VAL A 90 -28.71 -19.26 25.07
N ARG A 91 -28.88 -20.50 25.53
CA ARG A 91 -29.78 -21.48 24.93
C ARG A 91 -30.98 -21.72 25.84
N TRP A 92 -32.16 -21.39 25.34
CA TRP A 92 -33.42 -21.89 25.88
C TRP A 92 -33.68 -23.28 25.31
N ASP A 93 -33.96 -24.24 26.20
CA ASP A 93 -34.22 -25.63 25.88
C ASP A 93 -35.52 -26.07 26.55
N LEU A 94 -36.56 -26.25 25.75
CA LEU A 94 -37.90 -26.61 26.21
C LEU A 94 -37.95 -28.05 26.75
N THR A 95 -37.20 -28.96 26.12
CA THR A 95 -37.17 -30.38 26.48
C THR A 95 -36.58 -30.55 27.87
N ASN A 96 -35.43 -29.92 28.12
CA ASN A 96 -34.74 -29.96 29.41
C ASN A 96 -35.27 -28.91 30.41
N ARG A 97 -36.19 -28.03 29.96
CA ARG A 97 -36.83 -26.97 30.76
C ARG A 97 -35.82 -26.05 31.44
N LEU A 98 -34.78 -25.66 30.72
CA LEU A 98 -33.70 -24.83 31.25
C LEU A 98 -33.25 -23.79 30.24
N ILE A 99 -32.74 -22.67 30.75
CA ILE A 99 -31.96 -21.72 29.97
C ILE A 99 -30.53 -21.75 30.53
N SER A 100 -29.55 -21.96 29.67
CA SER A 100 -28.14 -22.02 30.09
C SER A 100 -27.20 -21.48 29.02
N VAL A 101 -26.03 -21.04 29.45
CA VAL A 101 -24.95 -20.66 28.53
C VAL A 101 -24.29 -21.92 27.98
N LYS A 102 -24.05 -21.94 26.67
CA LYS A 102 -23.37 -23.03 25.95
C LYS A 102 -22.31 -22.49 25.02
N VAL A 103 -21.28 -23.30 24.78
CA VAL A 103 -20.26 -23.05 23.76
C VAL A 103 -20.50 -24.00 22.61
N LYS A 104 -20.59 -23.46 21.39
CA LYS A 104 -20.69 -24.22 20.14
C LYS A 104 -19.38 -24.04 19.37
N SER A 105 -18.72 -25.11 18.99
CA SER A 105 -17.46 -25.05 18.23
C SER A 105 -17.69 -25.33 16.76
N SER A 106 -17.03 -24.57 15.89
CA SER A 106 -16.93 -24.93 14.47
C SER A 106 -15.96 -26.10 14.28
N SER A 107 -16.05 -26.78 13.15
CA SER A 107 -14.98 -27.67 12.70
C SER A 107 -13.68 -26.86 12.46
N PRO A 108 -12.49 -27.42 12.75
CA PRO A 108 -11.23 -26.79 12.41
C PRO A 108 -11.09 -26.57 10.89
N SER A 109 -10.63 -25.38 10.49
CA SER A 109 -10.49 -24.96 9.09
C SER A 109 -9.41 -23.88 8.96
N ALA A 110 -8.83 -23.74 7.77
CA ALA A 110 -7.95 -22.61 7.45
C ALA A 110 -8.71 -21.27 7.48
N SER A 111 -9.99 -21.30 7.11
CA SER A 111 -10.92 -20.16 7.15
C SER A 111 -12.19 -20.58 7.90
N PRO A 112 -12.18 -20.53 9.25
CA PRO A 112 -13.29 -21.02 10.05
C PRO A 112 -14.49 -20.07 9.99
N THR A 113 -15.69 -20.65 10.06
CA THR A 113 -16.96 -19.92 10.12
C THR A 113 -17.66 -20.23 11.44
N ALA A 114 -18.24 -19.21 12.08
CA ALA A 114 -18.97 -19.39 13.33
C ALA A 114 -20.13 -20.39 13.17
N PRO A 115 -20.38 -21.28 14.15
CA PRO A 115 -21.52 -22.19 14.10
C PRO A 115 -22.85 -21.44 14.01
N ASN A 116 -23.77 -21.96 13.21
CA ASN A 116 -25.13 -21.42 13.13
C ASN A 116 -25.83 -21.50 14.49
N ILE A 117 -26.66 -20.50 14.78
CA ILE A 117 -27.58 -20.56 15.92
C ILE A 117 -28.75 -21.48 15.60
N GLU A 118 -29.32 -22.07 16.64
CA GLU A 118 -30.48 -22.95 16.59
C GLU A 118 -31.71 -22.18 17.08
N ARG A 119 -32.75 -22.13 16.24
CA ARG A 119 -34.02 -21.46 16.53
C ARG A 119 -35.14 -22.30 15.91
N ASP A 120 -35.68 -23.21 16.68
CA ASP A 120 -36.81 -24.06 16.33
C ASP A 120 -37.84 -24.11 17.48
N ALA A 121 -38.69 -25.13 17.51
CA ALA A 121 -39.76 -25.26 18.49
C ALA A 121 -39.26 -25.65 19.90
N ASP A 122 -38.11 -26.34 19.98
CA ASP A 122 -37.58 -26.92 21.21
C ASP A 122 -36.34 -26.16 21.71
N ILE A 123 -35.56 -25.58 20.80
CA ILE A 123 -34.34 -24.83 21.09
C ILE A 123 -34.42 -23.41 20.52
N TYR A 124 -34.03 -22.43 21.33
CA TYR A 124 -33.84 -21.06 20.86
C TYR A 124 -32.57 -20.45 21.44
N GLU A 125 -31.72 -19.92 20.57
CA GLU A 125 -30.41 -19.38 20.93
C GLU A 125 -30.26 -17.88 20.65
N LEU A 126 -29.60 -17.20 21.60
CA LEU A 126 -29.06 -15.85 21.46
C LEU A 126 -27.53 -15.92 21.50
N ALA A 127 -26.85 -15.44 20.44
CA ALA A 127 -25.39 -15.43 20.38
C ALA A 127 -24.80 -14.26 21.16
N LEU A 128 -24.03 -14.56 22.22
CA LEU A 128 -23.36 -13.53 23.03
C LEU A 128 -22.07 -13.05 22.39
N ALA A 129 -21.22 -13.98 21.93
CA ALA A 129 -19.95 -13.64 21.30
C ALA A 129 -19.42 -14.77 20.42
N ASP A 130 -18.58 -14.39 19.45
CA ASP A 130 -17.76 -15.31 18.65
C ASP A 130 -16.30 -15.21 19.10
N ILE A 131 -15.67 -16.36 19.35
CA ILE A 131 -14.30 -16.46 19.84
C ILE A 131 -13.45 -17.10 18.76
N TYR A 132 -12.49 -16.35 18.23
CA TYR A 132 -11.51 -16.86 17.29
C TYR A 132 -10.41 -17.65 18.02
N ILE A 133 -10.28 -18.93 17.70
CA ILE A 133 -9.24 -19.80 18.25
C ILE A 133 -8.25 -20.10 17.12
N GLY A 134 -7.06 -19.49 17.24
CA GLY A 134 -5.97 -19.73 16.30
C GLY A 134 -5.33 -21.10 16.51
N ALA A 135 -4.65 -21.62 15.49
CA ALA A 135 -3.85 -22.82 15.61
C ALA A 135 -2.78 -22.68 16.74
N GLY A 136 -2.69 -23.69 17.60
CA GLY A 136 -1.68 -23.81 18.64
C GLY A 136 -1.80 -22.82 19.82
N VAL A 137 -2.87 -22.00 19.89
CA VAL A 137 -3.01 -21.04 21.00
C VAL A 137 -3.27 -21.74 22.33
N THR A 138 -2.65 -21.20 23.39
CA THR A 138 -2.80 -21.69 24.77
C THR A 138 -3.60 -20.74 25.66
N SER A 139 -3.93 -19.55 25.15
CA SER A 139 -4.75 -18.56 25.84
C SER A 139 -5.61 -17.75 24.87
N ILE A 140 -6.75 -17.26 25.37
CA ILE A 140 -7.64 -16.35 24.65
C ILE A 140 -7.46 -14.94 25.18
N THR A 141 -7.30 -13.98 24.28
CA THR A 141 -7.25 -12.54 24.59
C THR A 141 -8.56 -11.86 24.19
N GLY A 142 -8.88 -10.72 24.79
CA GLY A 142 -10.11 -9.97 24.47
C GLY A 142 -10.24 -9.61 23.00
N SER A 143 -9.12 -9.36 22.31
CA SER A 143 -9.07 -9.09 20.86
C SER A 143 -9.52 -10.26 19.97
N LYS A 144 -9.65 -11.47 20.53
CA LYS A 144 -10.17 -12.65 19.82
C LYS A 144 -11.67 -12.87 20.07
N ILE A 145 -12.30 -12.03 20.88
CA ILE A 145 -13.72 -12.11 21.23
C ILE A 145 -14.45 -10.99 20.49
N THR A 146 -15.37 -11.38 19.61
CA THR A 146 -16.27 -10.45 18.91
C THR A 146 -17.62 -10.49 19.60
N ASP A 147 -18.04 -9.38 20.22
CA ASP A 147 -19.35 -9.27 20.87
C ASP A 147 -20.47 -9.30 19.81
N LYS A 148 -21.50 -10.11 20.07
CA LYS A 148 -22.66 -10.32 19.19
C LYS A 148 -23.98 -9.88 19.83
N ARG A 149 -23.96 -9.36 21.06
CA ARG A 149 -25.19 -9.00 21.80
C ARG A 149 -26.03 -7.94 21.09
N LEU A 150 -25.38 -6.99 20.41
CA LEU A 150 -26.05 -5.92 19.64
C LEU A 150 -26.43 -6.34 18.21
N ASP A 151 -26.00 -7.51 17.74
CA ASP A 151 -26.35 -8.02 16.42
C ASP A 151 -27.78 -8.59 16.46
N THR A 152 -28.73 -7.85 15.89
CA THR A 152 -30.16 -8.20 15.88
C THR A 152 -30.48 -9.46 15.08
N SER A 153 -29.56 -9.93 14.22
CA SER A 153 -29.77 -11.16 13.46
C SER A 153 -29.59 -12.41 14.34
N VAL A 154 -28.64 -12.37 15.28
CA VAL A 154 -28.24 -13.54 16.10
C VAL A 154 -28.50 -13.40 17.59
N CYS A 155 -28.67 -12.17 18.10
CA CYS A 155 -29.03 -11.89 19.48
C CYS A 155 -30.05 -10.74 19.52
N GLY A 156 -29.59 -9.52 19.77
CA GLY A 156 -30.41 -8.35 20.02
C GLY A 156 -30.56 -8.05 21.52
N VAL A 157 -30.96 -6.81 21.79
CA VAL A 157 -31.34 -6.35 23.12
C VAL A 157 -32.85 -6.56 23.32
N VAL A 158 -33.27 -6.83 24.55
CA VAL A 158 -34.69 -6.98 24.88
C VAL A 158 -35.45 -5.70 24.48
N ALA A 159 -36.33 -5.82 23.49
CA ALA A 159 -37.29 -4.79 23.13
C ALA A 159 -38.56 -4.98 23.97
N ALA A 160 -38.64 -4.28 25.10
CA ALA A 160 -39.86 -4.03 25.87
C ALA A 160 -39.93 -2.52 26.16
N VAL A 161 -40.96 -2.02 26.85
CA VAL A 161 -41.04 -0.63 27.35
C VAL A 161 -39.96 -0.37 28.42
N VAL A 162 -38.69 -0.47 28.03
CA VAL A 162 -37.52 -0.20 28.86
C VAL A 162 -37.15 1.24 28.57
N ASP A 163 -37.82 2.14 29.28
CA ASP A 163 -37.35 3.51 29.48
C ASP A 163 -36.06 3.40 30.28
N GLN A 164 -34.93 3.39 29.56
CA GLN A 164 -33.51 3.52 29.97
C GLN A 164 -32.64 2.50 29.24
N ILE A 165 -32.21 2.89 28.04
CA ILE A 165 -30.96 2.37 27.48
C ILE A 165 -29.84 3.06 28.25
N ASP A 166 -29.06 2.29 29.03
CA ASP A 166 -27.84 2.79 29.66
C ASP A 166 -26.75 2.99 28.60
N THR A 167 -26.57 4.24 28.21
CA THR A 167 -25.61 4.66 27.20
C THR A 167 -24.21 4.89 27.79
N GLU A 168 -24.00 4.81 29.11
CA GLU A 168 -22.69 5.17 29.70
C GLU A 168 -21.57 4.28 29.18
N ALA A 169 -21.77 2.96 29.13
CA ALA A 169 -20.74 2.06 28.64
C ALA A 169 -20.60 2.06 27.12
N PHE A 170 -21.69 2.34 26.40
CA PHE A 170 -21.63 2.54 24.95
C PHE A 170 -20.83 3.80 24.62
N ASN A 171 -21.07 4.89 25.35
CA ASN A 171 -20.30 6.13 25.26
C ASN A 171 -18.85 5.92 25.68
N ALA A 172 -18.58 5.18 26.76
CA ALA A 172 -17.21 4.88 27.18
C ALA A 172 -16.44 4.06 26.13
N GLN A 173 -17.07 3.08 25.47
CA GLN A 173 -16.47 2.34 24.36
C GLN A 173 -16.23 3.24 23.14
N LEU A 174 -17.18 4.12 22.82
CA LEU A 174 -17.07 5.05 21.71
C LEU A 174 -15.94 6.07 21.95
N GLU A 175 -15.85 6.61 23.17
CA GLU A 175 -14.78 7.52 23.60
C GLU A 175 -13.41 6.83 23.60
N ALA A 176 -13.33 5.59 24.08
CA ALA A 176 -12.10 4.80 24.03
C ALA A 176 -11.64 4.56 22.58
N TRP A 177 -12.57 4.21 21.70
CA TRP A 177 -12.29 4.04 20.27
C TRP A 177 -11.84 5.36 19.61
N PHE A 178 -12.50 6.49 19.90
CA PHE A 178 -12.08 7.79 19.38
C PHE A 178 -10.69 8.20 19.89
N THR A 179 -10.39 7.92 21.16
CA THR A 179 -9.08 8.20 21.75
C THR A 179 -7.98 7.38 21.10
N GLU A 180 -8.23 6.09 20.87
CA GLU A 180 -7.32 5.20 20.16
C GLU A 180 -7.12 5.64 18.70
N TYR A 181 -8.20 6.00 18.00
CA TYR A 181 -8.12 6.50 16.62
C TYR A 181 -7.30 7.78 16.52
N GLN A 182 -7.50 8.74 17.43
CA GLN A 182 -6.70 9.97 17.49
C GLN A 182 -5.22 9.67 17.78
N SER A 183 -4.93 8.73 18.69
CA SER A 183 -3.56 8.32 19.00
C SER A 183 -2.86 7.66 17.80
N ASN A 184 -3.55 6.73 17.12
CA ASN A 184 -3.03 6.07 15.92
C ASN A 184 -2.81 7.07 14.78
N SER A 185 -3.76 7.98 14.55
CA SER A 185 -3.63 9.02 13.53
C SER A 185 -2.46 9.97 13.82
N ALA A 186 -2.26 10.37 15.08
CA ALA A 186 -1.10 11.17 15.47
C ALA A 186 0.23 10.40 15.28
N ALA A 187 0.25 9.11 15.61
CA ALA A 187 1.43 8.25 15.41
C ALA A 187 1.77 8.09 13.91
N GLU A 188 0.77 7.85 13.06
CA GLU A 188 0.93 7.77 11.61
C GLU A 188 1.42 9.09 11.02
N TYR A 189 0.83 10.22 11.43
CA TYR A 189 1.29 11.56 11.01
C TYR A 189 2.75 11.81 11.40
N ASN A 190 3.12 11.51 12.65
CA ASN A 190 4.50 11.68 13.12
C ASN A 190 5.48 10.76 12.38
N SER A 191 5.06 9.54 12.05
CA SER A 191 5.83 8.61 11.23
C SER A 191 6.06 9.17 9.82
N LEU A 192 5.01 9.70 9.18
CA LEU A 192 5.09 10.32 7.86
C LEU A 192 6.01 11.55 7.87
N VAL A 193 5.87 12.43 8.87
CA VAL A 193 6.76 13.60 9.04
C VAL A 193 8.21 13.17 9.20
N SER A 194 8.48 12.14 10.01
CA SER A 194 9.82 11.61 10.21
C SER A 194 10.41 11.03 8.92
N TYR A 195 9.59 10.29 8.17
CA TYR A 195 9.98 9.75 6.87
C TYR A 195 10.29 10.87 5.87
N MET A 196 9.42 11.88 5.75
CA MET A 196 9.65 13.03 4.87
C MET A 196 10.90 13.82 5.24
N ASN A 197 11.17 14.01 6.53
CA ASN A 197 12.41 14.66 6.99
C ASN A 197 13.65 13.83 6.62
N SER A 198 13.57 12.51 6.71
CA SER A 198 14.68 11.63 6.30
C SER A 198 14.95 11.69 4.80
N LEU A 199 13.90 11.74 3.97
CA LEU A 199 14.02 11.92 2.52
C LEU A 199 14.64 13.27 2.18
N LYS A 200 14.21 14.34 2.86
CA LYS A 200 14.79 15.67 2.68
C LYS A 200 16.28 15.69 3.03
N LEU A 201 16.67 15.04 4.13
CA LEU A 201 18.07 14.94 4.53
C LEU A 201 18.89 14.15 3.51
N GLN A 202 18.40 12.99 3.06
CA GLN A 202 19.06 12.19 2.02
C GLN A 202 19.20 12.98 0.71
N GLY A 203 18.15 13.71 0.30
CA GLY A 203 18.19 14.57 -0.88
C GLY A 203 19.25 15.66 -0.77
N ASN A 204 19.36 16.32 0.40
CA ASN A 204 20.42 17.30 0.64
C ASN A 204 21.81 16.66 0.56
N THR A 205 22.03 15.53 1.24
CA THR A 205 23.33 14.83 1.19
C THR A 205 23.70 14.41 -0.23
N GLN A 206 22.74 13.94 -1.03
CA GLN A 206 22.98 13.58 -2.43
C GLN A 206 23.29 14.80 -3.29
N TYR A 207 22.64 15.93 -3.03
CA TYR A 207 22.91 17.19 -3.71
C TYR A 207 24.31 17.71 -3.39
N ASP A 208 24.70 17.73 -2.11
CA ASP A 208 26.03 18.16 -1.67
C ASP A 208 27.13 17.27 -2.29
N ALA A 209 26.93 15.95 -2.29
CA ALA A 209 27.85 15.00 -2.92
C ALA A 209 27.94 15.18 -4.45
N LEU A 210 26.84 15.55 -5.11
CA LEU A 210 26.83 15.85 -6.53
C LEU A 210 27.58 17.15 -6.85
N GLU A 211 27.43 18.17 -6.01
CA GLU A 211 28.14 19.44 -6.13
C GLU A 211 29.65 19.23 -5.98
N GLU A 212 30.06 18.44 -4.97
CA GLU A 212 31.46 18.05 -4.77
C GLU A 212 32.00 17.26 -5.97
N TYR A 213 31.25 16.26 -6.46
CA TYR A 213 31.60 15.51 -7.66
C TYR A 213 31.82 16.40 -8.89
N PHE A 214 30.96 17.39 -9.13
CA PHE A 214 31.13 18.31 -10.25
C PHE A 214 32.34 19.24 -10.08
N ALA A 215 32.62 19.68 -8.84
CA ALA A 215 33.80 20.48 -8.55
C ALA A 215 35.10 19.69 -8.79
N ASP A 216 35.14 18.43 -8.34
CA ASP A 216 36.26 17.52 -8.56
C ASP A 216 36.43 17.19 -10.04
N PHE A 217 35.35 16.85 -10.74
CA PHE A 217 35.37 16.59 -12.17
C PHE A 217 35.93 17.77 -12.95
N LYS A 218 35.49 18.99 -12.63
CA LYS A 218 35.99 20.21 -13.28
C LYS A 218 37.48 20.42 -13.03
N THR A 219 37.94 20.18 -11.81
CA THR A 219 39.34 20.32 -11.41
C THR A 219 40.22 19.28 -12.11
N GLN A 220 39.77 18.03 -12.15
CA GLN A 220 40.48 16.95 -12.83
C GLN A 220 40.53 17.18 -14.33
N ALA A 221 39.40 17.55 -14.97
CA ALA A 221 39.36 17.83 -16.40
C ALA A 221 40.30 18.99 -16.79
N GLN A 222 40.40 20.03 -15.96
CA GLN A 222 41.37 21.11 -16.16
C GLN A 222 42.81 20.60 -16.06
N THR A 223 43.11 19.81 -15.03
CA THR A 223 44.45 19.24 -14.83
C THR A 223 44.86 18.29 -15.96
N ASP A 224 43.95 17.44 -16.42
CA ASP A 224 44.18 16.53 -17.54
C ASP A 224 44.43 17.29 -18.83
N PHE A 225 43.65 18.35 -19.08
CA PHE A 225 43.84 19.23 -20.23
C PHE A 225 45.19 19.93 -20.18
N ASP A 226 45.54 20.54 -19.04
CA ASP A 226 46.81 21.25 -18.87
C ASP A 226 48.01 20.30 -19.02
N THR A 227 47.89 19.07 -18.50
CA THR A 227 48.92 18.02 -18.65
C THR A 227 49.07 17.59 -20.10
N TRP A 228 47.96 17.32 -20.80
CA TRP A 228 47.97 16.98 -22.21
C TRP A 228 48.57 18.12 -23.05
N PHE A 229 48.18 19.37 -22.77
CA PHE A 229 48.65 20.54 -23.48
C PHE A 229 50.15 20.78 -23.24
N ALA A 230 50.63 20.67 -22.01
CA ALA A 230 52.05 20.73 -21.69
C ALA A 230 52.85 19.64 -22.43
N GLY A 231 52.30 18.43 -22.53
CA GLY A 231 52.89 17.35 -23.33
C GLY A 231 53.00 17.70 -24.82
N LEU A 232 52.00 18.38 -25.39
CA LEU A 232 52.10 18.89 -26.76
C LEU A 232 53.18 19.96 -26.91
N GLN A 233 53.33 20.85 -25.93
CA GLN A 233 54.38 21.87 -25.94
C GLN A 233 55.78 21.26 -25.86
N ASP A 234 55.97 20.18 -25.10
CA ASP A 234 57.24 19.45 -25.00
C ASP A 234 57.60 18.73 -26.31
N VAL A 235 56.63 18.07 -26.95
CA VAL A 235 56.84 17.44 -28.27
C VAL A 235 57.14 18.49 -29.35
N LEU A 236 56.53 19.67 -29.26
CA LEU A 236 56.76 20.82 -30.13
C LEU A 236 57.81 21.77 -29.53
N ASP A 237 58.87 21.24 -28.93
CA ASP A 237 59.95 22.05 -28.41
C ASP A 237 60.50 23.02 -29.48
N GLU A 238 61.13 24.12 -29.05
CA GLU A 238 61.54 25.22 -29.92
C GLU A 238 62.40 24.75 -31.12
N ASN A 239 63.20 23.70 -30.91
CA ASN A 239 64.03 23.08 -31.95
C ASN A 239 63.17 22.27 -32.94
N THR A 240 62.21 21.48 -32.47
CA THR A 240 61.32 20.64 -33.28
C THR A 240 60.31 21.49 -34.04
N ALA A 241 59.68 22.47 -33.38
CA ALA A 241 58.80 23.45 -34.01
C ALA A 241 59.55 24.29 -35.06
N GLY A 242 60.78 24.74 -34.74
CA GLY A 242 61.64 25.44 -35.69
C GLY A 242 62.04 24.57 -36.90
N ASN A 243 62.39 23.31 -36.67
CA ASN A 243 62.72 22.37 -37.75
C ASN A 243 61.50 22.08 -38.66
N LEU A 244 60.32 21.87 -38.07
CA LEU A 244 59.06 21.70 -38.81
C LEU A 244 58.73 22.94 -39.63
N LEU A 245 58.87 24.15 -39.07
CA LEU A 245 58.68 25.40 -39.81
C LEU A 245 59.66 25.53 -40.99
N ASN A 246 60.93 25.17 -40.78
CA ASN A 246 61.93 25.16 -41.86
C ASN A 246 61.54 24.17 -42.97
N MET A 247 61.08 22.97 -42.62
CA MET A 247 60.61 21.97 -43.59
C MET A 247 59.36 22.45 -44.35
N ILE A 248 58.38 23.04 -43.67
CA ILE A 248 57.17 23.61 -44.29
C ILE A 248 57.54 24.75 -45.23
N THR A 249 58.42 25.65 -44.79
CA THR A 249 58.88 26.79 -45.60
C THR A 249 59.60 26.30 -46.86
N ALA A 250 60.47 25.28 -46.74
CA ALA A 250 61.12 24.67 -47.89
C ALA A 250 60.13 23.99 -48.84
N LEU A 251 59.08 23.35 -48.31
CA LEU A 251 58.04 22.73 -49.12
C LEU A 251 57.19 23.79 -49.83
N SER A 252 56.82 24.87 -49.14
CA SER A 252 56.10 26.01 -49.72
C SER A 252 56.92 26.64 -50.84
N ALA A 253 58.21 26.90 -50.64
CA ALA A 253 59.08 27.42 -51.69
C ALA A 253 59.18 26.48 -52.90
N ARG A 254 59.13 25.15 -52.68
CA ARG A 254 59.06 24.18 -53.78
C ARG A 254 57.72 24.23 -54.51
N VAL A 255 56.62 24.43 -53.79
CA VAL A 255 55.29 24.63 -54.37
C VAL A 255 55.27 25.92 -55.19
N ASP A 256 55.75 27.04 -54.64
CA ASP A 256 55.83 28.33 -55.34
C ASP A 256 56.67 28.21 -56.62
N LEU A 257 57.77 27.46 -56.59
CA LEU A 257 58.58 27.20 -57.79
C LEU A 257 57.83 26.35 -58.82
N ILE A 258 57.11 25.32 -58.38
CA ILE A 258 56.26 24.52 -59.28
C ILE A 258 55.16 25.40 -59.86
N GLU A 259 54.49 26.21 -59.05
CA GLU A 259 53.46 27.15 -59.49
C GLU A 259 54.05 28.16 -60.47
N ALA A 260 55.23 28.72 -60.23
CA ALA A 260 55.92 29.60 -61.16
C ALA A 260 56.32 28.90 -62.46
N VAL A 261 56.65 27.61 -62.45
CA VAL A 261 56.96 26.84 -63.68
C VAL A 261 55.69 26.47 -64.44
N VAL A 262 54.60 26.14 -63.74
CA VAL A 262 53.32 25.74 -64.35
C VAL A 262 52.51 26.96 -64.81
N PHE A 263 52.65 28.10 -64.12
CA PHE A 263 51.87 29.32 -64.33
C PHE A 263 52.71 30.54 -64.76
N ASN A 264 54.03 30.40 -65.01
CA ASN A 264 54.65 31.33 -65.95
C ASN A 264 54.01 31.08 -67.30
N ASP A 265 53.07 31.95 -67.65
CA ASP A 265 53.07 32.61 -68.95
C ASP A 265 53.98 31.91 -69.98
N ILE A 266 53.45 30.86 -70.62
CA ILE A 266 53.81 30.59 -72.02
C ILE A 266 53.20 31.76 -72.81
N THR A 267 53.76 32.96 -72.64
CA THR A 267 53.37 34.18 -73.35
C THR A 267 54.03 34.24 -74.72
N GLU A 268 55.01 33.37 -74.98
CA GLU A 268 55.56 33.11 -76.31
C GLU A 268 55.62 31.60 -76.56
N ASN A 269 55.05 31.16 -77.68
CA ASN A 269 55.20 29.80 -78.15
C ASN A 269 56.68 29.59 -78.53
N PRO A 270 57.43 28.68 -77.87
CA PRO A 270 58.87 28.50 -78.11
C PRO A 270 59.20 27.98 -79.52
N PHE A 271 58.19 27.74 -80.37
CA PHE A 271 58.31 27.34 -81.76
C PHE A 271 57.86 28.42 -82.76
N LEU A 272 57.53 29.64 -82.30
CA LEU A 272 57.18 30.76 -83.20
C LEU A 272 58.46 31.39 -83.76
N ILE A 273 58.79 31.08 -85.02
CA ILE A 273 59.82 31.78 -85.77
C ILE A 273 59.14 32.94 -86.51
N LEU A 274 59.44 34.17 -86.10
CA LEU A 274 59.03 35.39 -86.81
C LEU A 274 60.13 35.75 -87.82
N PHE A 275 59.77 36.04 -89.07
CA PHE A 275 60.69 36.48 -90.12
C PHE A 275 60.45 37.97 -90.41
N ASP A 276 61.52 38.77 -90.42
CA ASP A 276 61.46 40.23 -90.67
C ASP A 276 61.11 40.58 -92.12
N ASP A 277 61.45 39.70 -93.07
CA ASP A 277 60.98 39.71 -94.46
C ASP A 277 61.01 38.29 -95.05
N LEU A 278 60.41 38.10 -96.23
CA LEU A 278 60.39 36.81 -96.95
C LEU A 278 61.57 36.63 -97.92
N SER A 279 62.67 37.36 -97.75
CA SER A 279 63.84 37.26 -98.63
C SER A 279 64.43 35.86 -98.60
N GLY A 280 64.22 35.09 -99.68
CA GLY A 280 64.68 33.71 -99.82
C GLY A 280 63.67 32.61 -99.48
N VAL A 281 62.41 32.94 -99.19
CA VAL A 281 61.36 31.95 -98.91
C VAL A 281 60.42 31.82 -100.13
N ASN A 282 60.50 30.69 -100.84
CA ASN A 282 59.59 30.38 -101.96
C ASN A 282 58.21 30.03 -101.43
N THR A 283 57.24 30.94 -101.61
CA THR A 283 55.84 30.72 -101.21
C THR A 283 54.91 30.95 -102.39
N THR A 284 53.80 30.21 -102.44
CA THR A 284 52.86 30.16 -103.57
C THR A 284 51.67 31.12 -103.41
N GLY A 285 51.69 32.02 -102.43
CA GLY A 285 50.62 32.98 -102.11
C GLY A 285 51.11 34.44 -102.10
N VAL A 286 50.18 35.40 -101.99
CA VAL A 286 50.51 36.84 -102.00
C VAL A 286 50.80 37.30 -100.56
N TRP A 287 51.94 37.95 -100.35
CA TRP A 287 52.30 38.55 -99.05
C TRP A 287 51.47 39.81 -98.78
N ASN A 288 50.73 39.82 -97.67
CA ASN A 288 49.99 41.00 -97.21
C ASN A 288 50.84 41.76 -96.18
N GLU A 289 51.52 42.84 -96.63
CA GLU A 289 52.40 43.66 -95.79
C GLU A 289 51.70 44.27 -94.57
N SER A 290 50.41 44.61 -94.68
CA SER A 290 49.66 45.25 -93.60
C SER A 290 49.32 44.29 -92.45
N LEU A 291 49.20 42.99 -92.75
CA LEU A 291 48.87 41.94 -91.78
C LEU A 291 50.07 41.03 -91.46
N GLN A 292 51.20 41.23 -92.14
CA GLN A 292 52.41 40.42 -92.03
C GLN A 292 52.14 38.90 -92.13
N ARG A 293 51.30 38.48 -93.09
CA ARG A 293 51.01 37.06 -93.37
C ARG A 293 50.81 36.79 -94.86
N ILE A 294 50.94 35.52 -95.26
CA ILE A 294 50.66 35.06 -96.64
C ILE A 294 49.19 34.70 -96.77
N GLU A 295 48.53 35.26 -97.77
CA GLU A 295 47.14 34.96 -98.11
C GLU A 295 47.10 34.15 -99.42
N CYS A 296 46.20 33.16 -99.46
CA CYS A 296 46.07 32.20 -100.55
C CYS A 296 45.53 32.84 -101.82
#